data_AF-A0A9E1IUR7-F1
#
_entry.id   AF-A0A9E1IUR7-F1
#
_cell.length_a   1.000
_cell.length_b   1.000
_cell.length_c   1.000
_cell.angle_alpha   90.00
_cell.angle_beta   90.00
_cell.angle_gamma   90.00
#
_symmetry.space_group_name_H-M   'P 1'
#
loop_
_entity.id
_entity.type
_entity.pdbx_description
1 polymer ?
#
loop_
_entity_poly.entity_id
_entity_poly.type
_entity_poly.pdbx_seq_one_letter_code
_entity_poly.pdbx_strand_id
1 'polypeptide(L)'
;MEDNESDNQARLDGFFDMFDSVEDDIADLISDENEKPLEIGGYECLIIAFSNMSIYCENAGILLKQIEDQYKELKESQGKEGLDAFATHENLDENNEIVNFCKILERIEDSFSALEKRSQKSGENFDEWACLLIMYSYLRNFCEKEEVDFDMLQKEISRIHSEMDKDKNS
;
A
#
# COMPACT_ATOMS: atom_id res chain seq x y z
N MET A 1 -20.33 -21.56 -12.43
CA MET A 1 -19.52 -21.42 -11.21
C MET A 1 -18.04 -21.20 -11.53
N GLU A 2 -17.60 -21.35 -12.80
CA GLU A 2 -16.21 -21.14 -13.22
C GLU A 2 -15.84 -19.66 -13.46
N ASP A 3 -16.81 -18.77 -13.75
CA ASP A 3 -16.51 -17.36 -14.09
C ASP A 3 -15.93 -16.54 -12.91
N ASN A 4 -16.19 -16.91 -11.66
CA ASN A 4 -15.75 -16.12 -10.50
C ASN A 4 -14.29 -16.40 -10.08
N GLU A 5 -13.75 -17.59 -10.35
CA GLU A 5 -12.36 -17.93 -9.98
C GLU A 5 -11.36 -17.28 -10.95
N SER A 6 -11.67 -17.24 -12.25
CA SER A 6 -10.83 -16.56 -13.24
C SER A 6 -10.75 -15.05 -13.01
N ASP A 7 -11.87 -14.44 -12.62
CA ASP A 7 -11.93 -13.00 -12.35
C ASP A 7 -11.14 -12.64 -11.08
N ASN A 8 -11.20 -13.46 -10.03
CA ASN A 8 -10.42 -13.25 -8.81
C ASN A 8 -8.91 -13.40 -9.04
N GLN A 9 -8.50 -14.38 -9.85
CA GLN A 9 -7.09 -14.56 -10.19
C GLN A 9 -6.54 -13.35 -10.96
N ALA A 10 -7.25 -12.90 -12.00
CA ALA A 10 -6.80 -11.75 -12.81
C ALA A 10 -6.69 -10.46 -11.98
N ARG A 11 -7.58 -10.29 -11.00
CA ARG A 11 -7.57 -9.18 -10.05
C ARG A 11 -6.37 -9.21 -9.11
N LEU A 12 -6.08 -10.38 -8.55
CA LEU A 12 -4.89 -10.61 -7.72
C LEU A 12 -3.61 -10.39 -8.51
N ASP A 13 -3.53 -10.92 -9.73
CA ASP A 13 -2.38 -10.72 -10.61
C ASP A 13 -2.15 -9.20 -10.84
N GLY A 14 -3.21 -8.46 -11.19
CA GLY A 14 -3.11 -7.01 -11.35
C GLY A 14 -2.78 -6.24 -10.06
N PHE A 15 -3.17 -6.75 -8.89
CA PHE A 15 -2.79 -6.18 -7.60
C PHE A 15 -1.29 -6.37 -7.34
N PHE A 16 -0.77 -7.58 -7.56
CA PHE A 16 0.65 -7.86 -7.36
C PHE A 16 1.52 -7.15 -8.37
N ASP A 17 1.11 -7.04 -9.63
CA ASP A 17 1.81 -6.21 -10.62
C ASP A 17 1.94 -4.75 -10.15
N MET A 18 0.90 -4.20 -9.50
CA MET A 18 0.94 -2.86 -8.91
C MET A 18 1.88 -2.79 -7.70
N PHE A 19 1.84 -3.80 -6.83
CA PHE A 19 2.70 -3.85 -5.66
C PHE A 19 4.17 -3.95 -6.06
N ASP A 20 4.52 -4.83 -6.99
CA ASP A 20 5.88 -4.97 -7.54
C ASP A 20 6.34 -3.66 -8.18
N SER A 21 5.46 -2.95 -8.90
CA SER A 21 5.78 -1.64 -9.48
C SER A 21 6.14 -0.59 -8.42
N VAL A 22 5.51 -0.63 -7.23
CA VAL A 22 5.86 0.26 -6.12
C VAL A 22 7.27 -0.04 -5.61
N GLU A 23 7.63 -1.31 -5.50
CA GLU A 23 8.97 -1.73 -5.07
C GLU A 23 10.04 -1.32 -6.08
N ASP A 24 9.78 -1.53 -7.37
CA ASP A 24 10.66 -1.14 -8.47
C ASP A 24 10.85 0.39 -8.52
N ASP A 25 9.75 1.17 -8.45
CA ASP A 25 9.80 2.65 -8.43
C ASP A 25 10.66 3.14 -7.26
N ILE A 26 10.53 2.53 -6.08
CA ILE A 26 11.31 2.90 -4.90
C ILE A 26 12.78 2.48 -5.07
N ALA A 27 13.06 1.28 -5.59
CA ALA A 27 14.43 0.81 -5.81
C ALA A 27 15.19 1.68 -6.82
N ASP A 28 14.54 2.07 -7.92
CA ASP A 28 15.13 2.94 -8.95
C ASP A 28 15.52 4.31 -8.39
N LEU A 29 14.73 4.83 -7.45
CA LEU A 29 14.99 6.10 -6.79
C LEU A 29 16.18 6.06 -5.82
N ILE A 30 16.50 4.88 -5.27
CA ILE A 30 17.60 4.68 -4.32
C ILE A 30 18.89 4.22 -5.01
N SER A 31 18.82 3.85 -6.30
CA SER A 31 19.97 3.37 -7.06
C SER A 31 21.11 4.39 -7.14
N ASP A 32 22.34 3.91 -6.91
CA ASP A 32 23.60 4.66 -7.00
C ASP A 32 23.86 5.28 -8.39
N GLU A 33 23.07 4.89 -9.41
CA GLU A 33 23.14 5.45 -10.77
C GLU A 33 22.53 6.85 -10.88
N ASN A 34 21.85 7.35 -9.84
CA ASN A 34 21.32 8.71 -9.80
C ASN A 34 22.47 9.74 -9.61
N GLU A 35 22.80 10.49 -10.66
CA GLU A 35 23.87 11.52 -10.67
C GLU A 35 23.73 12.62 -9.61
N LYS A 36 22.55 12.74 -8.99
CA LYS A 36 22.28 13.60 -7.84
C LYS A 36 21.54 12.81 -6.78
N PRO A 37 21.91 12.91 -5.49
CA PRO A 37 21.07 12.42 -4.43
C PRO A 37 19.75 13.19 -4.51
N LEU A 38 18.68 12.52 -4.92
CA LEU A 38 17.34 13.04 -4.77
C LEU A 38 17.11 13.11 -3.25
N GLU A 39 16.65 14.24 -2.74
CA GLU A 39 16.15 14.33 -1.36
C GLU A 39 14.84 13.54 -1.30
N ILE A 40 14.96 12.21 -1.23
CA ILE A 40 13.84 11.27 -1.11
C ILE A 40 13.86 10.80 0.34
N GLY A 41 12.73 10.96 1.00
CA GLY A 41 12.47 10.46 2.34
C GLY A 41 11.29 9.50 2.33
N GLY A 42 10.83 9.17 3.53
CA GLY A 42 9.67 8.29 3.72
C GLY A 42 8.38 8.90 3.16
N TYR A 43 8.30 10.23 3.07
CA TYR A 43 7.13 10.92 2.51
C TYR A 43 6.98 10.67 1.00
N GLU A 44 8.06 10.76 0.23
CA GLU A 44 8.04 10.45 -1.21
C GLU A 44 7.68 8.99 -1.46
N CYS A 45 8.19 8.05 -0.65
CA CYS A 45 7.78 6.65 -0.73
C CYS A 45 6.28 6.46 -0.48
N LEU A 46 5.69 7.21 0.47
CA LEU A 46 4.25 7.20 0.70
C LEU A 46 3.47 7.73 -0.50
N ILE A 47 3.94 8.80 -1.15
CA ILE A 47 3.31 9.33 -2.37
C ILE A 47 3.29 8.23 -3.45
N ILE A 48 4.41 7.55 -3.68
CA ILE A 48 4.51 6.49 -4.71
C ILE A 48 3.53 5.36 -4.41
N ALA A 49 3.55 4.83 -3.19
CA ALA A 49 2.71 3.70 -2.80
C ALA A 49 1.21 4.04 -2.84
N PHE A 50 0.81 5.17 -2.24
CA PHE A 50 -0.61 5.57 -2.26
C PHE A 50 -1.08 6.03 -3.65
N SER A 51 -0.19 6.59 -4.48
CA SER A 51 -0.52 6.96 -5.87
C SER A 51 -0.83 5.71 -6.69
N ASN A 52 0.08 4.72 -6.68
CA ASN A 52 -0.10 3.45 -7.40
C ASN A 52 -1.36 2.71 -6.91
N MET A 53 -1.56 2.62 -5.58
CA MET A 53 -2.77 2.01 -5.02
C MET A 53 -4.05 2.76 -5.40
N SER A 54 -4.02 4.11 -5.45
CA SER A 54 -5.20 4.91 -5.83
C SER A 54 -5.57 4.69 -7.30
N ILE A 55 -4.58 4.69 -8.20
CA ILE A 55 -4.78 4.39 -9.63
C ILE A 55 -5.34 2.97 -9.81
N TYR A 56 -4.79 2.00 -9.07
CA TYR A 56 -5.29 0.63 -9.09
C TYR A 56 -6.75 0.57 -8.61
N CYS A 57 -7.08 1.20 -7.50
CA CYS A 57 -8.44 1.24 -6.96
C CYS A 57 -9.42 1.85 -7.97
N GLU A 58 -9.06 2.95 -8.64
CA GLU A 58 -9.87 3.56 -9.69
C GLU A 58 -10.14 2.59 -10.84
N ASN A 59 -9.10 1.89 -11.32
CA ASN A 59 -9.22 0.89 -12.39
C ASN A 59 -10.06 -0.32 -11.99
N ALA A 60 -9.95 -0.76 -10.73
CA ALA A 60 -10.71 -1.86 -10.16
C ALA A 60 -12.15 -1.47 -9.77
N GLY A 61 -12.51 -0.17 -9.83
CA GLY A 61 -13.82 0.33 -9.41
C GLY A 61 -14.02 0.29 -7.88
N ILE A 62 -12.92 0.29 -7.13
CA ILE A 62 -12.88 0.27 -5.67
C ILE A 62 -12.76 1.71 -5.16
N LEU A 63 -13.65 2.11 -4.24
CA LEU A 63 -13.54 3.43 -3.63
C LEU A 63 -12.59 3.36 -2.44
N LEU A 64 -11.55 4.19 -2.42
CA LEU A 64 -10.59 4.28 -1.31
C LEU A 64 -11.28 4.50 0.05
N LYS A 65 -12.41 5.23 0.04
CA LYS A 65 -13.25 5.42 1.23
C LYS A 65 -13.73 4.10 1.84
N GLN A 66 -14.09 3.11 1.03
CA GLN A 66 -14.52 1.80 1.53
C GLN A 66 -13.39 1.09 2.28
N ILE A 67 -12.16 1.22 1.79
CA ILE A 67 -10.97 0.65 2.45
C ILE A 67 -10.73 1.38 3.78
N GLU A 68 -10.79 2.71 3.78
CA GLU A 68 -10.61 3.54 4.98
C GLU A 68 -11.70 3.28 6.06
N ASP A 69 -12.96 3.11 5.65
CA ASP A 69 -14.05 2.77 6.56
C ASP A 69 -13.81 1.38 7.19
N GLN A 70 -13.36 0.38 6.41
CA GLN A 70 -12.98 -0.95 6.92
C GLN A 70 -11.75 -0.90 7.85
N TYR A 71 -10.73 -0.11 7.51
CA TYR A 71 -9.56 0.11 8.37
C TYR A 71 -9.97 0.67 9.74
N LYS A 72 -10.87 1.65 9.76
CA LYS A 72 -11.41 2.24 11.01
C LYS A 72 -12.19 1.20 11.83
N GLU A 73 -13.07 0.45 11.20
CA GLU A 73 -13.83 -0.63 11.86
C GLU A 73 -12.91 -1.68 12.48
N LEU A 74 -11.86 -2.11 11.74
CA LEU A 74 -10.84 -3.02 12.27
C LEU A 74 -10.16 -2.44 13.50
N LYS A 75 -9.69 -1.19 13.41
CA LYS A 75 -9.01 -0.49 14.51
C LYS A 75 -9.89 -0.34 15.75
N GLU A 76 -11.18 -0.06 15.56
CA GLU A 76 -12.16 0.04 16.65
C GLU A 76 -12.47 -1.32 17.28
N SER A 77 -12.63 -2.37 16.47
CA SER A 77 -12.95 -3.73 16.93
C SER A 77 -11.81 -4.40 17.70
N GLN A 78 -10.57 -4.04 17.36
CA GLN A 78 -9.34 -4.63 17.89
C GLN A 78 -8.84 -3.95 19.19
N GLY A 79 -9.42 -2.80 19.57
CA GLY A 79 -9.00 -2.04 20.75
C GLY A 79 -7.53 -1.59 20.71
N LYS A 80 -6.96 -1.17 21.85
CA LYS A 80 -5.54 -0.77 21.94
C LYS A 80 -4.56 -1.93 21.75
N GLU A 81 -4.99 -3.18 21.95
CA GLU A 81 -4.14 -4.37 21.88
C GLU A 81 -4.08 -5.00 20.48
N GLY A 82 -5.09 -4.83 19.63
CA GLY A 82 -5.04 -5.35 18.26
C GLY A 82 -4.53 -4.36 17.21
N LEU A 83 -4.11 -3.15 17.62
CA LEU A 83 -3.14 -2.33 16.87
C LEU A 83 -1.90 -3.13 16.43
N ASP A 84 -1.63 -4.26 17.10
CA ASP A 84 -0.54 -5.18 16.84
C ASP A 84 -0.68 -6.01 15.54
N ALA A 85 -1.91 -6.17 15.00
CA ALA A 85 -2.14 -7.00 13.80
C ALA A 85 -1.48 -6.44 12.52
N PHE A 86 -1.26 -5.12 12.49
CA PHE A 86 -0.54 -4.40 11.44
C PHE A 86 0.52 -3.46 12.04
N ALA A 87 0.95 -3.74 13.27
CA ALA A 87 1.89 -2.87 13.94
C ALA A 87 3.24 -2.88 13.23
N THR A 88 3.74 -1.68 12.93
CA THR A 88 5.12 -1.41 12.55
C THR A 88 6.05 -1.52 13.77
N HIS A 89 5.95 -2.62 14.52
CA HIS A 89 6.67 -2.95 15.77
C HIS A 89 8.15 -3.33 15.56
N GLU A 90 8.76 -2.81 14.50
CA GLU A 90 10.19 -2.96 14.29
C GLU A 90 10.96 -1.80 14.90
N ASN A 91 12.20 -2.10 15.31
CA ASN A 91 13.24 -1.10 15.49
C ASN A 91 13.52 -0.47 14.12
N LEU A 92 12.65 0.45 13.72
CA LEU A 92 12.90 1.36 12.61
C LEU A 92 14.15 2.17 12.98
N ASP A 93 15.05 2.33 12.03
CA ASP A 93 16.21 3.19 12.19
C ASP A 93 15.72 4.62 12.03
N GLU A 94 15.63 5.38 13.13
CA GLU A 94 15.17 6.78 13.12
C GLU A 94 15.94 7.68 12.14
N ASN A 95 17.10 7.23 11.63
CA ASN A 95 17.93 8.02 10.72
C ASN A 95 17.81 7.61 9.24
N ASN A 96 16.98 6.62 8.89
CA ASN A 96 16.84 6.17 7.51
C ASN A 96 15.38 5.83 7.16
N GLU A 97 14.62 6.87 6.82
CA GLU A 97 13.20 6.80 6.47
C GLU A 97 12.91 5.85 5.31
N ILE A 98 13.79 5.81 4.30
CA ILE A 98 13.65 4.91 3.15
C ILE A 98 13.81 3.45 3.57
N VAL A 99 14.87 3.13 4.32
CA VAL A 99 15.09 1.76 4.82
C VAL A 99 13.92 1.32 5.70
N ASN A 100 13.35 2.25 6.48
CA ASN A 100 12.16 1.97 7.26
C ASN A 100 10.95 1.68 6.37
N PHE A 101 10.79 2.41 5.28
CA PHE A 101 9.72 2.16 4.32
C PHE A 101 9.88 0.80 3.62
N CYS A 102 11.09 0.44 3.17
CA CYS A 102 11.34 -0.88 2.57
C CYS A 102 10.96 -2.02 3.52
N LYS A 103 11.28 -1.90 4.82
CA LYS A 103 10.84 -2.87 5.84
C LYS A 103 9.31 -2.96 5.95
N ILE A 104 8.59 -1.88 5.70
CA ILE A 104 7.11 -1.91 5.66
C ILE A 104 6.63 -2.72 4.44
N LEU A 105 7.25 -2.55 3.27
CA LEU A 105 6.91 -3.34 2.08
C LEU A 105 7.16 -4.84 2.33
N GLU A 106 8.32 -5.22 2.85
CA GLU A 106 8.63 -6.61 3.21
C GLU A 106 7.57 -7.22 4.16
N ARG A 107 7.09 -6.43 5.14
CA ARG A 107 6.03 -6.87 6.07
C ARG A 107 4.67 -7.04 5.41
N ILE A 108 4.38 -6.20 4.42
CA ILE A 108 3.16 -6.30 3.62
C ILE A 108 3.21 -7.62 2.82
N GLU A 109 4.33 -7.93 2.16
CA GLU A 109 4.55 -9.19 1.44
C GLU A 109 4.42 -10.42 2.35
N ASP A 110 5.07 -10.39 3.52
CA ASP A 110 4.97 -11.44 4.54
C ASP A 110 3.52 -11.66 4.97
N SER A 111 2.75 -10.57 5.08
CA SER A 111 1.33 -10.62 5.45
C SER A 111 0.47 -11.21 4.33
N PHE A 112 0.77 -10.93 3.06
CA PHE A 112 0.13 -11.59 1.92
C PHE A 112 0.42 -13.09 1.92
N SER A 113 1.69 -13.47 2.11
CA SER A 113 2.10 -14.88 2.21
C SER A 113 1.42 -15.61 3.37
N ALA A 114 1.25 -14.95 4.51
CA ALA A 114 0.55 -15.50 5.66
C ALA A 114 -0.96 -15.65 5.39
N LEU A 115 -1.57 -14.66 4.74
CA LEU A 115 -2.96 -14.67 4.33
C LEU A 115 -3.23 -15.81 3.35
N GLU A 116 -2.43 -15.96 2.29
CA GLU A 116 -2.55 -17.03 1.30
C GLU A 116 -2.51 -18.42 1.96
N LYS A 117 -1.51 -18.66 2.81
CA LYS A 117 -1.38 -19.92 3.56
C LYS A 117 -2.58 -20.19 4.48
N ARG A 118 -3.19 -19.15 5.04
CA ARG A 118 -4.39 -19.27 5.89
C ARG A 118 -5.63 -19.59 5.05
N SER A 119 -5.80 -18.93 3.92
CA SER A 119 -6.88 -19.17 2.96
C SER A 119 -6.86 -20.62 2.45
N GLN A 120 -5.68 -21.13 2.08
CA GLN A 120 -5.49 -22.53 1.68
C GLN A 120 -5.88 -23.55 2.77
N LYS A 121 -5.68 -23.21 4.05
CA LYS A 121 -6.01 -24.09 5.20
C LYS A 121 -7.47 -24.03 5.62
N SER A 122 -8.07 -22.85 5.58
CA SER A 122 -9.44 -22.59 6.06
C SER A 122 -10.49 -22.84 4.97
N GLY A 123 -10.10 -22.82 3.70
CA GLY A 123 -11.01 -22.78 2.57
C GLY A 123 -11.65 -21.40 2.36
N GLU A 124 -11.19 -20.38 3.08
CA GLU A 124 -11.52 -18.98 2.79
C GLU A 124 -10.85 -18.54 1.49
N ASN A 125 -11.48 -17.60 0.78
CA ASN A 125 -10.92 -17.08 -0.45
C ASN A 125 -9.73 -16.17 -0.13
N PHE A 126 -8.67 -16.33 -0.91
CA PHE A 126 -7.64 -15.31 -1.04
C PHE A 126 -8.11 -14.34 -2.11
N ASP A 127 -8.31 -13.07 -1.76
CA ASP A 127 -8.91 -12.08 -2.68
C ASP A 127 -8.19 -10.74 -2.64
N GLU A 128 -8.41 -9.97 -3.71
CA GLU A 128 -7.83 -8.63 -3.93
C GLU A 128 -8.13 -7.67 -2.77
N TRP A 129 -9.31 -7.83 -2.15
CA TRP A 129 -9.81 -6.90 -1.16
C TRP A 129 -9.04 -7.03 0.15
N ALA A 130 -8.80 -8.26 0.58
CA ALA A 130 -8.00 -8.55 1.75
C ALA A 130 -6.56 -8.06 1.57
N CYS A 131 -5.96 -8.23 0.39
CA CYS A 131 -4.62 -7.74 0.10
C CYS A 131 -4.56 -6.19 0.11
N LEU A 132 -5.50 -5.52 -0.55
CA LEU A 132 -5.61 -4.05 -0.51
C LEU A 132 -5.74 -3.52 0.92
N LEU A 133 -6.59 -4.16 1.74
CA LEU A 133 -6.80 -3.74 3.12
C LEU A 133 -5.54 -3.94 3.97
N ILE A 134 -4.77 -5.01 3.75
CA ILE A 134 -3.48 -5.24 4.40
C ILE A 134 -2.50 -4.11 4.04
N MET A 135 -2.29 -3.88 2.73
CA MET A 135 -1.38 -2.85 2.24
C MET A 135 -1.75 -1.47 2.79
N TYR A 136 -3.03 -1.09 2.66
CA TYR A 136 -3.56 0.16 3.17
C TYR A 136 -3.30 0.31 4.67
N SER A 137 -3.56 -0.73 5.46
CA SER A 137 -3.41 -0.69 6.92
C SER A 137 -1.96 -0.43 7.33
N TYR A 138 -0.99 -1.08 6.70
CA TYR A 138 0.43 -0.86 6.98
C TYR A 138 0.87 0.56 6.60
N LEU A 139 0.52 1.03 5.40
CA LEU A 139 0.87 2.38 4.95
C LEU A 139 0.20 3.45 5.82
N ARG A 140 -1.07 3.26 6.19
CA ARG A 140 -1.80 4.19 7.06
C ARG A 140 -1.20 4.26 8.45
N ASN A 141 -0.81 3.12 9.01
CA ASN A 141 -0.10 3.07 10.30
C ASN A 141 1.29 3.70 10.22
N PHE A 142 1.99 3.56 9.09
CA PHE A 142 3.26 4.25 8.87
C PHE A 142 3.07 5.77 8.85
N CYS A 143 2.03 6.30 8.19
CA CYS A 143 1.70 7.73 8.29
C CYS A 143 1.48 8.18 9.73
N GLU A 144 0.77 7.40 10.54
CA GLU A 144 0.54 7.74 11.95
C GLU A 144 1.82 7.74 12.77
N LYS A 145 2.72 6.79 12.50
CA LYS A 145 4.02 6.69 13.19
C LYS A 145 4.95 7.84 12.85
N GLU A 146 5.02 8.21 11.57
CA GLU A 146 5.86 9.30 11.08
C GLU A 146 5.18 10.68 11.19
N GLU A 147 4.03 10.77 11.88
CA GLU A 147 3.24 11.99 12.07
C GLU A 147 2.85 12.69 10.75
N VAL A 148 2.69 11.93 9.67
CA VAL A 148 2.31 12.42 8.34
C VAL A 148 0.82 12.78 8.32
N ASP A 149 0.52 14.01 7.89
CA ASP A 149 -0.86 14.46 7.64
C ASP A 149 -1.42 13.75 6.40
N PHE A 150 -2.22 12.72 6.66
CA PHE A 150 -2.82 11.90 5.63
C PHE A 150 -3.80 12.65 4.71
N ASP A 151 -4.54 13.63 5.25
CA ASP A 151 -5.47 14.43 4.43
C ASP A 151 -4.69 15.33 3.47
N MET A 152 -3.51 15.80 3.88
CA MET A 152 -2.59 16.55 3.02
C MET A 152 -1.98 15.64 1.95
N LEU A 153 -1.50 14.46 2.34
CA LEU A 153 -0.95 13.46 1.42
C LEU A 153 -1.97 13.11 0.29
N GLN A 154 -3.22 12.84 0.65
CA GLN A 154 -4.26 12.53 -0.33
C GLN A 154 -4.55 13.68 -1.29
N LYS A 155 -4.50 14.94 -0.81
CA LYS A 155 -4.67 16.13 -1.66
C LYS A 155 -3.51 16.28 -2.64
N GLU A 156 -2.29 16.00 -2.20
CA GLU A 156 -1.11 16.07 -3.06
C GLU A 156 -1.15 15.02 -4.15
N ILE A 157 -1.50 13.78 -3.82
CA ILE A 157 -1.71 12.69 -4.80
C ILE A 157 -2.78 13.09 -5.82
N SER A 158 -3.93 13.59 -5.36
CA SER A 158 -5.01 14.05 -6.24
C SER A 158 -4.56 15.15 -7.19
N ARG A 159 -3.69 16.07 -6.73
CA ARG A 159 -3.10 17.11 -7.57
C ARG A 159 -2.19 16.52 -8.63
N ILE A 160 -1.29 15.60 -8.25
CA ILE A 160 -0.35 14.93 -9.17
C ILE A 160 -1.13 14.20 -10.26
N HIS A 161 -2.14 13.41 -9.89
CA HIS A 161 -3.00 12.71 -10.85
C HIS A 161 -3.69 13.67 -11.83
N SER A 162 -4.26 14.78 -11.31
CA SER A 162 -4.90 15.78 -12.16
C SER A 162 -3.93 16.47 -13.14
N GLU A 163 -2.67 16.65 -12.76
CA GLU A 163 -1.64 17.21 -13.64
C GLU A 163 -1.26 16.22 -14.74
N MET A 164 -1.06 14.95 -14.40
CA MET A 164 -0.78 13.88 -15.38
C MET A 164 -1.90 13.73 -16.42
N ASP A 165 -3.17 13.86 -16.01
CA ASP A 165 -4.31 13.78 -16.92
C ASP A 165 -4.40 14.97 -17.89
N LYS A 166 -3.93 16.15 -17.47
CA LYS A 166 -3.85 17.32 -18.36
C LYS A 166 -2.76 17.14 -19.40
N ASP A 167 -1.63 16.59 -19.01
CA ASP A 167 -0.50 16.35 -19.92
C ASP A 167 -0.79 15.25 -20.94
N LYS A 168 -1.57 14.23 -20.59
CA LYS A 168 -2.04 13.19 -21.53
C LYS A 168 -3.06 13.72 -22.56
N ASN A 169 -3.75 14.81 -22.25
CA ASN A 169 -4.80 15.40 -23.07
C ASN A 169 -4.37 16.68 -23.81
N SER A 170 -3.07 17.03 -23.76
CA SER A 170 -2.50 18.22 -24.43
C SER A 170 -1.68 17.86 -25.67
#